data_AF-A0AAD5WH60-F1
#
_entry.id   AF-A0AAD5WH60-F1
#
_cell.length_a   1.000
_cell.length_b   1.000
_cell.length_c   1.000
_cell.angle_alpha   90.00
_cell.angle_beta   90.00
_cell.angle_gamma   90.00
#
_symmetry.space_group_name_H-M   'P 1'
#
loop_
_entity.id
_entity.type
_entity.pdbx_description
1 polymer ?
#
loop_
_entity_poly.entity_id
_entity_poly.type
_entity_poly.pdbx_seq_one_letter_code
_entity_poly.pdbx_strand_id
1 'polypeptide(L)'
;MAGLPTDPIVISLFSTILTVFGCGVIPAGQASTRNFVVTGFTLPVAMAYSTAIDVRASVPGIAASRDGARAFVSRLVMQTVFDILERSGRNALLPDAVISSILGQLNFMVIYDPIQCQKFFSGPMAAAATMMKENCIIVDNTVTGICTVPTPAPGNMMCNVNVAVIPPQHLTIGGLISTTNTILASWSRTMWQSVLNRAVQMLASGPFKSNFASASAVISGN
;
A
#
# COMPACT_ATOMS: atom_id res chain seq x y z
N MET A 1 -7.84 19.77 33.44
CA MET A 1 -7.44 18.36 33.63
C MET A 1 -8.08 17.56 32.50
N ALA A 2 -7.34 17.37 31.40
CA ALA A 2 -7.82 16.60 30.25
C ALA A 2 -7.23 15.19 30.35
N GLY A 3 -8.10 14.18 30.44
CA GLY A 3 -7.71 12.78 30.46
C GLY A 3 -7.08 12.39 29.13
N LEU A 4 -5.86 11.85 29.19
CA LEU A 4 -5.22 11.15 28.09
C LEU A 4 -5.98 9.84 27.80
N PRO A 5 -6.32 9.53 26.55
CA PRO A 5 -6.81 8.21 26.20
C PRO A 5 -5.64 7.23 26.26
N THR A 6 -5.55 6.49 27.35
CA THR A 6 -4.65 5.34 27.47
C THR A 6 -5.23 4.19 26.66
N ASP A 7 -4.79 4.02 25.42
CA ASP A 7 -5.02 2.80 24.67
C ASP A 7 -4.20 1.65 25.28
N PRO A 8 -4.82 0.64 25.93
CA PRO A 8 -4.10 -0.41 26.66
C PRO A 8 -3.26 -1.33 25.77
N ILE A 9 -3.43 -1.27 24.45
CA ILE A 9 -2.72 -2.11 23.48
C ILE A 9 -1.30 -1.60 23.19
N VAL A 10 -1.05 -0.29 23.34
CA VAL A 10 0.27 0.31 23.06
C VAL A 10 1.32 -0.12 24.09
N ILE A 11 0.90 -0.28 25.35
CA ILE A 11 1.76 -0.74 26.44
C ILE A 11 2.15 -2.20 26.23
N SER A 12 1.23 -3.06 25.75
CA SER A 12 1.48 -4.49 25.54
C SER A 12 2.53 -4.80 24.46
N LEU A 13 2.81 -3.91 23.51
CA LEU A 13 3.76 -4.18 22.41
C LEU A 13 5.24 -4.11 22.86
N PHE A 14 5.53 -3.39 23.94
CA PHE A 14 6.91 -3.19 24.42
C PHE A 14 7.14 -3.57 25.90
N SER A 15 6.10 -3.93 26.65
CA SER A 15 6.21 -4.18 28.11
C SER A 15 6.94 -5.46 28.52
N THR A 16 7.22 -6.40 27.61
CA THR A 16 7.79 -7.70 27.98
C THR A 16 9.30 -7.84 27.74
N ILE A 17 10.00 -6.84 27.21
CA ILE A 17 11.43 -6.99 26.81
C ILE A 17 12.27 -5.79 27.25
N LEU A 18 12.17 -5.41 28.53
CA LEU A 18 12.83 -4.19 29.04
C LEU A 18 14.19 -4.40 29.73
N THR A 19 14.88 -5.55 29.59
CA THR A 19 16.14 -5.73 30.33
C THR A 19 17.43 -6.00 29.56
N VAL A 20 17.49 -6.46 28.30
CA VAL A 20 18.83 -6.79 27.71
C VAL A 20 19.07 -6.55 26.21
N PHE A 21 18.08 -6.41 25.32
CA PHE A 21 18.34 -6.61 23.87
C PHE A 21 18.02 -5.45 22.91
N GLY A 22 18.08 -4.19 23.36
CA GLY A 22 17.80 -3.02 22.51
C GLY A 22 18.69 -2.84 21.27
N CYS A 23 19.87 -3.48 21.24
CA CYS A 23 20.85 -3.36 20.15
C CYS A 23 21.29 -4.72 19.56
N GLY A 24 20.64 -5.83 19.92
CA GLY A 24 20.99 -7.14 19.41
C GLY A 24 20.62 -7.26 17.92
N VAL A 25 21.62 -7.35 17.04
CA VAL A 25 21.44 -7.72 15.64
C VAL A 25 21.54 -9.24 15.56
N ILE A 26 20.58 -9.88 14.91
CA ILE A 26 20.65 -11.31 14.62
C ILE A 26 21.76 -11.55 13.59
N PRO A 27 22.62 -12.59 13.74
CA PRO A 27 23.67 -12.90 12.78
C PRO A 27 23.18 -12.94 11.32
N ALA A 28 24.05 -12.56 10.39
CA ALA A 28 23.76 -12.59 8.96
C ALA A 28 23.32 -14.00 8.52
N GLY A 29 22.15 -14.09 7.88
CA GLY A 29 21.52 -15.36 7.46
C GLY A 29 20.34 -15.83 8.32
N GLN A 30 20.02 -15.13 9.42
CA GLN A 30 18.89 -15.46 10.31
C GLN A 30 17.81 -14.37 10.37
N ALA A 31 17.67 -13.57 9.31
CA ALA A 31 16.65 -12.51 9.27
C ALA A 31 15.24 -13.11 9.42
N SER A 32 14.47 -12.57 10.36
CA SER A 32 13.08 -12.99 10.53
C SER A 32 12.25 -12.39 9.42
N THR A 33 11.61 -13.24 8.63
CA THR A 33 10.83 -12.84 7.46
C THR A 33 9.34 -13.16 7.67
N ARG A 34 8.47 -12.26 7.25
CA ARG A 34 7.01 -12.41 7.30
C ARG A 34 6.40 -11.96 5.98
N ASN A 35 5.49 -12.73 5.40
CA ASN A 35 4.71 -12.25 4.27
C ASN A 35 3.55 -11.40 4.78
N PHE A 36 3.18 -10.39 4.02
CA PHE A 36 1.96 -9.64 4.22
C PHE A 36 1.20 -9.50 2.91
N VAL A 37 -0.11 -9.31 3.04
CA VAL A 37 -1.01 -9.03 1.93
C VAL A 37 -2.00 -7.95 2.37
N VAL A 38 -2.20 -6.95 1.53
CA VAL A 38 -3.22 -5.91 1.70
C VAL A 38 -4.20 -5.99 0.54
N THR A 39 -5.50 -6.07 0.85
CA THR A 39 -6.60 -6.19 -0.11
C THR A 39 -7.76 -5.29 0.30
N GLY A 40 -8.80 -5.20 -0.53
CA GLY A 40 -10.05 -4.49 -0.19
C GLY A 40 -9.97 -2.98 -0.37
N PHE A 41 -8.90 -2.46 -0.97
CA PHE A 41 -8.82 -1.05 -1.38
C PHE A 41 -9.40 -0.86 -2.79
N THR A 42 -9.89 0.35 -3.09
CA THR A 42 -10.15 0.78 -4.47
C THR A 42 -8.91 1.43 -5.04
N LEU A 43 -8.68 1.35 -6.35
CA LEU A 43 -7.39 1.69 -6.96
C LEU A 43 -7.19 3.21 -7.08
N PRO A 44 -6.30 3.86 -6.30
CA PRO A 44 -5.95 5.25 -6.52
C PRO A 44 -5.20 5.40 -7.84
N VAL A 45 -5.37 6.52 -8.57
CA VAL A 45 -4.65 6.72 -9.84
C VAL A 45 -3.14 6.71 -9.69
N ALA A 46 -2.60 7.08 -8.52
CA ALA A 46 -1.17 7.03 -8.23
C ALA A 46 -0.58 5.61 -8.20
N MET A 47 -1.43 4.59 -8.07
CA MET A 47 -1.07 3.17 -8.14
C MET A 47 -1.26 2.58 -9.55
N ALA A 48 -1.90 3.31 -10.46
CA ALA A 48 -1.94 2.99 -11.87
C ALA A 48 -0.82 3.73 -12.63
N TYR A 49 -0.49 3.27 -13.84
CA TYR A 49 0.46 3.97 -14.70
C TYR A 49 -0.05 4.19 -16.11
N SER A 50 0.48 5.21 -16.77
CA SER A 50 0.29 5.45 -18.19
C SER A 50 1.56 5.96 -18.85
N THR A 51 1.87 5.40 -20.01
CA THR A 51 2.94 5.90 -20.88
C THR A 51 2.43 6.97 -21.86
N ALA A 52 1.10 7.14 -21.96
CA ALA A 52 0.48 8.04 -22.91
C ALA A 52 0.49 9.48 -22.36
N ILE A 53 0.95 10.44 -23.17
CA ILE A 53 1.13 11.83 -22.74
C ILE A 53 -0.24 12.50 -22.48
N ASP A 54 -1.23 12.22 -23.31
CA ASP A 54 -2.61 12.72 -23.21
C ASP A 54 -3.29 12.27 -21.91
N VAL A 55 -3.08 11.02 -21.51
CA VAL A 55 -3.58 10.49 -20.23
C VAL A 55 -2.91 11.20 -19.06
N ARG A 56 -1.58 11.35 -19.08
CA ARG A 56 -0.84 12.02 -18.01
C ARG A 56 -1.15 13.51 -17.89
N ALA A 57 -1.41 14.17 -19.02
CA ALA A 57 -1.81 15.58 -19.05
C ALA A 57 -3.17 15.80 -18.39
N SER A 58 -4.06 14.82 -18.51
CA SER A 58 -5.44 14.93 -18.03
C SER A 58 -5.67 14.32 -16.65
N VAL A 59 -4.79 13.38 -16.25
CA VAL A 59 -4.80 12.72 -14.95
C VAL A 59 -3.44 12.98 -14.27
N PRO A 60 -3.23 14.17 -13.68
CA PRO A 60 -1.91 14.58 -13.17
C PRO A 60 -1.36 13.71 -12.04
N GLY A 61 -2.18 12.85 -11.44
CA GLY A 61 -1.78 11.90 -10.38
C GLY A 61 -1.36 10.51 -10.89
N ILE A 62 -1.51 10.19 -12.17
CA ILE A 62 -1.16 8.85 -12.68
C ILE A 62 0.36 8.69 -12.84
N ALA A 63 0.90 7.53 -12.49
CA ALA A 63 2.33 7.30 -12.63
C ALA A 63 2.75 7.27 -14.11
N ALA A 64 3.94 7.79 -14.42
CA ALA A 64 4.46 7.82 -15.79
C ALA A 64 5.00 6.46 -16.28
N SER A 65 5.23 5.52 -15.37
CA SER A 65 5.79 4.21 -15.66
C SER A 65 5.33 3.20 -14.63
N ARG A 66 5.43 1.92 -14.99
CA ARG A 66 5.17 0.80 -14.07
C ARG A 66 6.04 0.88 -12.82
N ASP A 67 7.34 1.16 -13.00
CA ASP A 67 8.27 1.26 -11.88
C ASP A 67 7.97 2.47 -10.99
N GLY A 68 7.47 3.57 -11.55
CA GLY A 68 7.00 4.73 -10.78
C GLY A 68 5.82 4.39 -9.87
N ALA A 69 4.83 3.66 -10.38
CA ALA A 69 3.69 3.18 -9.59
C ALA A 69 4.13 2.19 -8.50
N ARG A 70 5.02 1.25 -8.83
CA ARG A 70 5.59 0.33 -7.84
C ARG A 70 6.36 1.07 -6.74
N ALA A 71 7.24 2.00 -7.12
CA ALA A 71 8.00 2.81 -6.16
C ALA A 71 7.09 3.70 -5.30
N PHE A 72 5.97 4.18 -5.84
CA PHE A 72 4.95 4.87 -5.06
C PHE A 72 4.35 3.95 -3.99
N VAL A 73 3.87 2.75 -4.36
CA VAL A 73 3.30 1.78 -3.41
C VAL A 73 4.33 1.33 -2.37
N SER A 74 5.57 1.05 -2.79
CA SER A 74 6.64 0.66 -1.88
C SER A 74 6.91 1.74 -0.83
N ARG A 75 7.02 3.01 -1.25
CA ARG A 75 7.19 4.14 -0.32
C ARG A 75 5.99 4.30 0.60
N LEU A 76 4.77 4.18 0.06
CA LEU A 76 3.55 4.30 0.84
C LEU A 76 3.51 3.27 1.98
N VAL A 77 3.77 1.99 1.67
CA VAL A 77 3.80 0.92 2.68
C VAL A 77 4.92 1.15 3.69
N MET A 78 6.15 1.43 3.23
CA MET A 78 7.30 1.63 4.11
C MET A 78 7.11 2.80 5.07
N GLN A 79 6.73 3.98 4.55
CA GLN A 79 6.49 5.17 5.36
C GLN A 79 5.41 4.91 6.40
N THR A 80 4.30 4.31 5.98
CA THR A 80 3.17 4.04 6.86
C THR A 80 3.56 3.11 8.02
N VAL A 81 4.32 2.05 7.73
CA VAL A 81 4.78 1.12 8.77
C VAL A 81 5.83 1.77 9.68
N PHE A 82 6.77 2.53 9.11
CA PHE A 82 7.79 3.25 9.88
C PHE A 82 7.18 4.28 10.83
N ASP A 83 6.22 5.08 10.37
CA ASP A 83 5.52 6.06 11.21
C ASP A 83 4.83 5.40 12.41
N ILE A 84 4.24 4.21 12.20
CA ILE A 84 3.57 3.48 13.28
C ILE A 84 4.57 2.93 14.28
N LEU A 85 5.67 2.36 13.80
CA LEU A 85 6.73 1.85 14.66
C LEU A 85 7.42 2.99 15.42
N GLU A 86 7.62 4.14 14.79
CA GLU A 86 8.17 5.33 15.44
C GLU A 86 7.22 5.83 16.54
N ARG A 87 5.94 6.01 16.23
CA ARG A 87 4.93 6.40 17.23
C ARG A 87 4.85 5.38 18.37
N SER A 88 4.90 4.08 18.04
CA SER A 88 4.87 3.03 19.06
C SER A 88 6.12 3.04 19.94
N GLY A 89 7.30 3.27 19.37
CA GLY A 89 8.56 3.37 20.10
C GLY A 89 8.59 4.61 21.01
N ARG A 90 8.14 5.76 20.50
CA ARG A 90 8.00 7.00 21.30
C ARG A 90 7.02 6.81 22.47
N ASN A 91 5.89 6.15 22.23
CA ASN A 91 4.92 5.83 23.28
C ASN A 91 5.47 4.84 24.31
N ALA A 92 6.44 4.00 23.93
CA ALA A 92 7.18 3.12 24.82
C ALA A 92 8.40 3.81 25.48
N LEU A 93 8.54 5.13 25.32
CA LEU A 93 9.64 5.95 25.87
C LEU A 93 11.03 5.50 25.40
N LEU A 94 11.12 4.91 24.21
CA LEU A 94 12.42 4.58 23.60
C LEU A 94 13.11 5.86 23.13
N PRO A 95 14.44 5.99 23.31
CA PRO A 95 15.21 7.08 22.73
C PRO A 95 15.15 7.07 21.20
N ASP A 96 15.11 8.25 20.57
CA ASP A 96 15.04 8.39 19.10
C ASP A 96 16.15 7.64 18.36
N ALA A 97 17.36 7.60 18.94
CA ALA A 97 18.47 6.83 18.39
C ALA A 97 18.21 5.32 18.34
N VAL A 98 17.51 4.77 19.35
CA VAL A 98 17.12 3.36 19.41
C VAL A 98 16.03 3.09 18.37
N ILE A 99 15.03 3.97 18.29
CA ILE A 99 13.96 3.86 17.29
C ILE A 99 14.56 3.85 15.87
N SER A 100 15.43 4.82 15.57
CA SER A 100 16.10 4.89 14.26
C SER A 100 16.94 3.65 13.96
N SER A 101 17.62 3.07 14.96
CA SER A 101 18.41 1.84 14.79
C SER A 101 17.51 0.64 14.50
N ILE A 102 16.36 0.52 15.18
CA ILE A 102 15.37 -0.53 14.94
C ILE A 102 14.78 -0.40 13.53
N LEU A 103 14.39 0.81 13.12
CA LEU A 103 13.84 1.08 11.78
C LEU A 103 14.87 0.81 10.68
N GLY A 104 16.14 1.13 10.91
CA GLY A 104 17.23 0.85 9.96
C GLY A 104 17.52 -0.64 9.75
N GLN A 105 17.01 -1.51 10.61
CA GLN A 105 17.16 -2.97 10.52
C GLN A 105 15.94 -3.65 9.86
N LEU A 106 14.97 -2.86 9.39
CA LEU A 106 13.81 -3.35 8.65
C LEU A 106 14.01 -3.21 7.15
N ASN A 107 13.65 -4.27 6.43
CA ASN A 107 13.62 -4.29 4.98
C ASN A 107 12.23 -4.71 4.50
N PHE A 108 11.70 -3.98 3.52
CA PHE A 108 10.40 -4.26 2.91
C PHE A 108 10.61 -4.58 1.43
N MET A 109 10.14 -5.76 1.03
CA MET A 109 10.04 -6.14 -0.38
C MET A 109 8.57 -6.13 -0.76
N VAL A 110 8.12 -5.06 -1.39
CA VAL A 110 6.71 -4.90 -1.80
C VAL A 110 6.52 -5.49 -3.21
N ILE A 111 5.52 -6.35 -3.34
CA ILE A 111 5.12 -7.00 -4.59
C ILE A 111 3.76 -6.40 -4.98
N TYR A 112 3.77 -5.64 -6.07
CA TYR A 112 2.58 -4.99 -6.60
C TYR A 112 2.60 -5.00 -8.13
N ASP A 113 1.45 -5.26 -8.75
CA ASP A 113 1.29 -5.22 -10.20
C ASP A 113 0.38 -4.05 -10.62
N PRO A 114 0.97 -2.90 -11.01
CA PRO A 114 0.21 -1.75 -11.46
C PRO A 114 -0.55 -2.01 -12.76
N ILE A 115 -1.77 -1.48 -12.85
CA ILE A 115 -2.53 -1.49 -14.10
C ILE A 115 -2.04 -0.41 -15.06
N GLN A 116 -2.07 -0.69 -16.37
CA GLN A 116 -1.72 0.28 -17.40
C GLN A 116 -2.98 0.93 -17.98
N CYS A 117 -3.11 2.25 -17.82
CA CYS A 117 -4.19 3.02 -18.42
C CYS A 117 -3.71 3.69 -19.71
N GLN A 118 -4.23 3.31 -20.88
CA GLN A 118 -3.81 3.94 -22.14
C GLN A 118 -4.72 5.05 -22.66
N LYS A 119 -5.98 5.00 -22.27
CA LYS A 119 -6.91 6.12 -22.38
C LYS A 119 -7.58 6.30 -21.04
N PHE A 120 -7.96 7.54 -20.75
CA PHE A 120 -8.79 7.88 -19.61
C PHE A 120 -10.12 8.41 -20.13
N PHE A 121 -11.16 8.12 -19.37
CA PHE A 121 -12.50 8.56 -19.64
C PHE A 121 -13.03 9.24 -18.38
N SER A 122 -13.23 10.55 -18.45
CA SER A 122 -13.80 11.36 -17.38
C SER A 122 -15.23 11.74 -17.74
N GLY A 123 -16.23 11.19 -17.04
CA GLY A 123 -17.65 11.49 -17.25
C GLY A 123 -18.46 10.44 -18.02
N PRO A 124 -19.81 10.61 -18.12
CA PRO A 124 -20.74 9.59 -18.63
C PRO A 124 -20.72 9.35 -20.14
N MET A 125 -19.91 10.07 -20.92
CA MET A 125 -19.79 9.87 -22.37
C MET A 125 -18.33 10.04 -22.79
N ALA A 126 -17.75 8.95 -23.28
CA ALA A 126 -16.32 8.84 -23.38
C ALA A 126 -15.95 8.08 -24.67
N ALA A 127 -15.38 8.83 -25.62
CA ALA A 127 -15.12 8.41 -26.99
C ALA A 127 -13.62 8.16 -27.28
N ALA A 128 -13.40 7.16 -28.12
CA ALA A 128 -12.18 6.76 -28.84
C ALA A 128 -11.18 5.84 -28.10
N ALA A 129 -11.06 4.61 -28.61
CA ALA A 129 -9.96 3.69 -28.34
C ALA A 129 -9.39 3.16 -29.67
N THR A 130 -8.06 3.17 -29.79
CA THR A 130 -7.30 2.39 -30.78
C THR A 130 -6.66 1.18 -30.09
N MET A 131 -6.95 0.01 -30.65
CA MET A 131 -6.38 -1.34 -30.51
C MET A 131 -5.63 -1.76 -29.21
N MET A 132 -6.22 -2.76 -28.55
CA MET A 132 -5.61 -3.83 -27.73
C MET A 132 -4.83 -3.45 -26.46
N LYS A 133 -5.22 -2.40 -25.74
CA LYS A 133 -4.69 -2.14 -24.39
C LYS A 133 -5.78 -1.58 -23.47
N GLU A 134 -5.66 -1.88 -22.18
CA GLU A 134 -6.67 -1.59 -21.16
C GLU A 134 -6.92 -0.08 -21.04
N ASN A 135 -8.18 0.33 -21.22
CA ASN A 135 -8.60 1.70 -20.99
C ASN A 135 -9.17 1.79 -19.57
N CYS A 136 -8.80 2.82 -18.82
CA CYS A 136 -9.24 2.98 -17.44
C CYS A 136 -10.39 3.98 -17.34
N ILE A 137 -11.39 3.65 -16.52
CA ILE A 137 -12.43 4.58 -16.11
C ILE A 137 -11.97 5.23 -14.82
N ILE A 138 -11.88 6.56 -14.82
CA ILE A 138 -11.35 7.33 -13.67
C ILE A 138 -12.44 8.28 -13.20
N VAL A 139 -12.84 8.11 -11.94
CA VAL A 139 -13.81 8.96 -11.25
C VAL A 139 -13.14 9.43 -9.96
N ASP A 140 -13.13 10.73 -9.72
CA ASP A 140 -12.60 11.35 -8.50
C ASP A 140 -11.23 10.79 -8.09
N ASN A 141 -10.28 10.78 -9.04
CA ASN A 141 -8.89 10.33 -8.82
C ASN A 141 -8.75 8.84 -8.44
N THR A 142 -9.79 8.04 -8.72
CA THR A 142 -9.84 6.60 -8.48
C THR A 142 -10.13 5.88 -9.79
N VAL A 143 -9.39 4.80 -10.07
CA VAL A 143 -9.72 3.89 -11.17
C VAL A 143 -10.87 3.00 -10.70
N THR A 144 -12.03 3.13 -11.33
CA THR A 144 -13.27 2.42 -10.92
C THR A 144 -13.56 1.20 -11.78
N GLY A 145 -12.95 1.11 -12.97
CA GLY A 145 -13.15 0.00 -13.88
C GLY A 145 -12.18 0.04 -15.05
N ILE A 146 -12.19 -1.05 -15.82
CA ILE A 146 -11.47 -1.15 -17.09
C ILE A 146 -12.45 -1.37 -18.23
N CYS A 147 -12.13 -0.83 -19.39
CA CYS A 147 -12.84 -1.14 -20.63
C CYS A 147 -11.94 -1.95 -21.54
N THR A 148 -12.42 -3.12 -21.93
CA THR A 148 -11.88 -3.88 -23.05
C THR A 148 -12.76 -3.60 -24.26
N VAL A 149 -12.19 -2.95 -25.27
CA VAL A 149 -12.91 -2.74 -26.54
C VAL A 149 -12.51 -3.91 -27.44
N PRO A 150 -13.39 -4.91 -27.67
CA PRO A 150 -13.15 -5.88 -28.72
C PRO A 150 -13.17 -5.10 -30.02
N THR A 151 -12.03 -5.09 -30.73
CA THR A 151 -11.80 -4.64 -32.12
C THR A 151 -12.69 -3.49 -32.65
N PRO A 152 -12.12 -2.33 -33.04
CA PRO A 152 -12.93 -1.19 -33.43
C PRO A 152 -13.80 -1.52 -34.65
N ALA A 153 -15.12 -1.61 -34.46
CA ALA A 153 -16.05 -1.29 -35.53
C ALA A 153 -16.02 0.26 -35.68
N PRO A 154 -15.76 0.80 -36.88
CA PRO A 154 -15.74 2.24 -37.07
C PRO A 154 -17.12 2.82 -36.74
N GLY A 155 -17.21 3.61 -35.66
CA GLY A 155 -18.40 4.35 -35.29
C GLY A 155 -19.05 3.98 -33.94
N ASN A 156 -18.69 2.86 -33.30
CA ASN A 156 -19.26 2.51 -31.98
C ASN A 156 -18.19 2.60 -30.88
N MET A 157 -17.86 3.84 -30.52
CA MET A 157 -16.70 4.21 -29.69
C MET A 157 -17.09 4.51 -28.24
N MET A 158 -17.94 3.69 -27.61
CA MET A 158 -18.33 3.91 -26.22
C MET A 158 -17.79 2.81 -25.31
N CYS A 159 -17.15 3.21 -24.19
CA CYS A 159 -16.91 2.32 -23.03
C CYS A 159 -18.21 1.75 -22.42
N ASN A 160 -19.38 2.16 -22.93
CA ASN A 160 -20.70 1.91 -22.36
C ASN A 160 -21.18 0.46 -22.42
N VAL A 161 -20.47 -0.43 -23.13
CA VAL A 161 -20.91 -1.82 -23.33
C VAL A 161 -20.05 -2.88 -22.63
N ASN A 162 -18.78 -2.58 -22.29
CA ASN A 162 -17.85 -3.59 -21.75
C ASN A 162 -17.02 -3.03 -20.58
N VAL A 163 -17.70 -2.48 -19.57
CA VAL A 163 -17.05 -2.14 -18.30
C VAL A 163 -16.80 -3.44 -17.55
N ALA A 164 -15.53 -3.82 -17.44
CA ALA A 164 -15.10 -4.95 -16.64
C ALA A 164 -14.57 -4.48 -15.28
N VAL A 165 -14.77 -5.35 -14.28
CA VAL A 165 -14.22 -5.17 -12.93
C VAL A 165 -12.70 -5.22 -12.99
N ILE A 166 -12.04 -4.38 -12.19
CA ILE A 166 -10.58 -4.40 -12.09
C ILE A 166 -10.14 -5.77 -11.55
N PRO A 167 -9.27 -6.49 -12.28
CA PRO A 167 -8.79 -7.78 -11.82
C PRO A 167 -8.13 -7.72 -10.44
N PRO A 168 -8.33 -8.73 -9.55
CA PRO A 168 -7.86 -8.70 -8.17
C PRO A 168 -6.35 -8.49 -8.01
N GLN A 169 -5.54 -8.88 -8.99
CA GLN A 169 -4.08 -8.69 -8.95
C GLN A 169 -3.66 -7.21 -8.89
N HIS A 170 -4.46 -6.29 -9.42
CA HIS A 170 -4.20 -4.84 -9.36
C HIS A 170 -4.71 -4.20 -8.06
N LEU A 171 -5.53 -4.94 -7.31
CA LEU A 171 -6.14 -4.57 -6.02
C LEU A 171 -5.53 -5.34 -4.84
N THR A 172 -4.35 -5.92 -5.04
CA THR A 172 -3.63 -6.69 -4.03
C THR A 172 -2.20 -6.16 -3.92
N ILE A 173 -1.79 -5.75 -2.71
CA ILE A 173 -0.40 -5.41 -2.40
C ILE A 173 0.15 -6.56 -1.55
N GLY A 174 1.11 -7.32 -2.08
CA GLY A 174 1.82 -8.33 -1.33
C GLY A 174 3.19 -7.83 -0.89
N GLY A 175 3.88 -8.63 -0.08
CA GLY A 175 5.30 -8.43 0.14
C GLY A 175 5.89 -9.22 1.28
N LEU A 176 7.18 -8.99 1.51
CA LEU A 176 7.95 -9.50 2.63
C LEU A 176 8.38 -8.35 3.53
N ILE A 177 8.26 -8.57 4.83
CA ILE A 177 8.91 -7.77 5.86
C ILE A 177 10.03 -8.65 6.41
N SER A 178 11.25 -8.15 6.34
CA SER A 178 12.44 -8.80 6.88
C SER A 178 13.05 -7.90 7.95
N THR A 179 13.50 -8.49 9.04
CA THR A 179 14.20 -7.77 10.11
C THR A 179 15.38 -8.56 10.63
N THR A 180 16.48 -7.86 10.88
CA THR A 180 17.62 -8.38 11.64
C THR A 180 17.59 -7.94 13.11
N ASN A 181 16.60 -7.14 13.50
CA ASN A 181 16.45 -6.70 14.87
C ASN A 181 15.85 -7.80 15.75
N THR A 182 16.52 -8.15 16.84
CA THR A 182 16.08 -9.21 17.77
C THR A 182 14.69 -8.96 18.37
N ILE A 183 14.34 -7.72 18.71
CA ILE A 183 13.03 -7.38 19.27
C ILE A 183 11.94 -7.65 18.23
N LEU A 184 12.05 -7.05 17.04
CA LEU A 184 11.07 -7.22 15.97
C LEU A 184 10.99 -8.66 15.43
N ALA A 185 12.10 -9.38 15.45
CA ALA A 185 12.14 -10.78 15.04
C ALA A 185 11.36 -11.69 16.00
N SER A 186 11.35 -11.36 17.30
CA SER A 186 10.62 -12.09 18.35
C SER A 186 9.12 -11.79 18.37
N TRP A 187 8.67 -10.77 17.64
CA TRP A 187 7.27 -10.39 17.61
C TRP A 187 6.39 -11.51 17.03
N SER A 188 5.29 -11.76 17.73
CA SER A 188 4.28 -12.70 17.29
C SER A 188 3.59 -12.20 16.02
N ARG A 189 2.88 -13.12 15.34
CA ARG A 189 2.00 -12.75 14.22
C ARG A 189 0.97 -11.70 14.62
N THR A 190 0.44 -11.76 15.85
CA THR A 190 -0.55 -10.80 16.35
C THR A 190 0.02 -9.40 16.52
N MET A 191 1.27 -9.27 16.96
CA MET A 191 1.96 -7.97 17.05
C MET A 191 2.16 -7.36 15.66
N TRP A 192 2.70 -8.13 14.72
CA TRP A 192 2.86 -7.70 13.32
C TRP A 192 1.53 -7.35 12.66
N GLN A 193 0.49 -8.15 12.90
CA GLN A 193 -0.86 -7.89 12.43
C GLN A 193 -1.42 -6.58 13.00
N SER A 194 -1.16 -6.27 14.27
CA SER A 194 -1.58 -5.00 14.88
C SER A 194 -0.91 -3.80 14.20
N VAL A 195 0.38 -3.91 13.83
CA VAL A 195 1.09 -2.85 13.11
C VAL A 195 0.50 -2.64 11.72
N LEU A 196 0.27 -3.72 10.97
CA LEU A 196 -0.33 -3.62 9.64
C LEU A 196 -1.78 -3.11 9.66
N ASN A 197 -2.58 -3.51 10.66
CA ASN A 197 -3.94 -2.98 10.83
C ASN A 197 -3.92 -1.47 11.05
N ARG A 198 -3.02 -0.99 11.92
CA ARG A 198 -2.82 0.45 12.13
C ARG A 198 -2.33 1.12 10.85
N ALA A 199 -1.52 0.45 10.04
CA ALA A 199 -1.02 0.98 8.77
C ALA A 199 -2.16 1.24 7.80
N VAL A 200 -3.03 0.24 7.61
CA VAL A 200 -4.22 0.39 6.79
C VAL A 200 -5.16 1.46 7.34
N GLN A 201 -5.37 1.53 8.66
CA GLN A 201 -6.17 2.60 9.27
C GLN A 201 -5.59 3.99 9.03
N MET A 202 -4.26 4.14 9.05
CA MET A 202 -3.60 5.40 8.75
C MET A 202 -3.78 5.79 7.28
N LEU A 203 -3.70 4.83 6.36
CA LEU A 203 -4.03 5.06 4.95
C LEU A 203 -5.50 5.45 4.75
N ALA A 204 -6.41 4.79 5.47
CA ALA A 204 -7.85 5.05 5.46
C ALA A 204 -8.24 6.39 6.13
N SER A 205 -7.36 7.01 6.90
CA SER A 205 -7.57 8.35 7.50
C SER A 205 -6.77 9.45 6.81
N GLY A 206 -5.84 9.10 5.93
CA GLY A 206 -4.95 10.01 5.23
C GLY A 206 -5.46 10.45 3.84
N PRO A 207 -4.54 10.86 2.95
CA PRO A 207 -4.85 11.35 1.60
C PRO A 207 -5.60 10.35 0.72
N PHE A 208 -5.53 9.05 1.03
CA PHE A 208 -6.18 7.97 0.29
C PHE A 208 -7.38 7.39 1.03
N LYS A 209 -8.01 8.17 1.92
CA LYS A 209 -9.15 7.73 2.76
C LYS A 209 -10.24 7.00 1.99
N SER A 210 -10.72 7.56 0.88
CA SER A 210 -11.77 6.95 0.05
C SER A 210 -11.31 5.64 -0.59
N ASN A 211 -10.01 5.49 -0.86
CA ASN A 211 -9.45 4.32 -1.48
C ASN A 211 -9.21 3.17 -0.50
N PHE A 212 -8.79 3.47 0.72
CA PHE A 212 -8.44 2.47 1.73
C PHE A 212 -9.52 2.25 2.80
N ALA A 213 -10.71 2.86 2.66
CA ALA A 213 -11.79 2.77 3.65
C ALA A 213 -12.19 1.33 4.02
N SER A 214 -12.21 0.43 3.03
CA SER A 214 -12.54 -1.00 3.20
C SER A 214 -11.31 -1.91 3.16
N ALA A 215 -10.11 -1.33 3.13
CA ALA A 215 -8.89 -2.11 3.00
C ALA A 215 -8.61 -2.89 4.29
N SER A 216 -7.93 -4.01 4.14
CA SER A 216 -7.46 -4.83 5.25
C SER A 216 -6.11 -5.42 4.92
N ALA A 217 -5.30 -5.65 5.95
CA ALA A 217 -4.01 -6.31 5.82
C ALA A 217 -4.03 -7.64 6.57
N VAL A 218 -3.27 -8.61 6.09
CA VAL A 218 -3.11 -9.92 6.73
C VAL A 218 -1.65 -10.33 6.66
N ILE A 219 -1.08 -10.76 7.78
CA ILE A 219 0.19 -11.49 7.79
C ILE A 219 -0.08 -12.90 7.26
N SER A 220 0.51 -13.25 6.13
CA SER A 220 0.37 -14.57 5.49
C SER A 220 1.59 -15.43 5.79
N GLY A 221 1.36 -16.67 6.25
CA GLY A 221 2.42 -17.63 6.58
C GLY A 221 2.63 -17.85 8.09
N ASN A 222 3.12 -19.06 8.40
CA ASN A 222 3.65 -19.49 9.70
C ASN A 222 5.14 -19.16 9.79
#